data_AF-A0A486XSX2-F1
#
_entry.id   AF-A0A486XSX2-F1
#
_cell.length_a   1.000
_cell.length_b   1.000
_cell.length_c   1.000
_cell.angle_alpha   90.00
_cell.angle_beta   90.00
_cell.angle_gamma   90.00
#
_symmetry.space_group_name_H-M   'P 1'
#
loop_
_entity.id
_entity.type
_entity.pdbx_description
1 polymer ?
#
loop_
_entity_poly.entity_id
_entity_poly.type
_entity_poly.pdbx_seq_one_letter_code
_entity_poly.pdbx_strand_id
1 'polypeptide(L)'
;MADTHSALEQLADISEPMLPADFAFTPAMGIALLGLLGLVFLLYKMYRRWRYFAAKRQALALLEQLSVAEDAPGQINMLLKRVLQHYQRDHPALSYNSKDWQHWLAQQHPLPLPDLTLLLYSNANDTAAREQLYQFARAWLRAYQGKAAVNCWPEAKHA
;
A
#
# COMPACT_ATOMS: atom_id res chain seq x y z
N MET A 1 26.59 77.00 -28.96
CA MET A 1 25.21 76.85 -28.44
C MET A 1 24.79 75.46 -28.85
N ALA A 2 24.73 74.52 -27.90
CA ALA A 2 24.39 73.14 -28.18
C ALA A 2 22.88 73.00 -28.18
N ASP A 3 22.33 72.49 -29.28
CA ASP A 3 20.90 72.30 -29.51
C ASP A 3 20.33 71.24 -28.53
N THR A 4 19.93 71.70 -27.34
CA THR A 4 19.33 70.86 -26.29
C THR A 4 17.92 70.37 -26.64
N HIS A 5 17.32 70.87 -27.73
CA HIS A 5 15.98 70.50 -28.16
C HIS A 5 15.90 69.11 -28.81
N SER A 6 17.01 68.57 -29.33
CA SER A 6 17.00 67.28 -30.04
C SER A 6 17.04 66.05 -29.11
N ALA A 7 17.66 66.16 -27.93
CA ALA A 7 17.85 65.02 -27.04
C ALA A 7 16.55 64.60 -26.33
N LEU A 8 15.67 65.54 -26.01
CA LEU A 8 14.36 65.26 -25.37
C LEU A 8 13.32 64.76 -26.38
N GLU A 9 13.34 65.23 -27.63
CA GLU A 9 12.51 64.66 -28.69
C GLU A 9 12.91 63.21 -29.02
N GLN A 10 14.21 62.89 -28.99
CA GLN A 10 14.69 61.51 -29.19
C GLN A 10 14.28 60.54 -28.06
N LEU A 11 13.98 61.05 -26.85
CA LEU A 11 13.49 60.24 -25.73
C LEU A 11 11.98 59.99 -25.81
N ALA A 12 11.21 60.86 -26.48
CA ALA A 12 9.78 60.68 -26.68
C ALA A 12 9.46 59.54 -27.66
N ASP A 13 10.41 59.19 -28.53
CA ASP A 13 10.32 58.09 -29.49
C ASP A 13 10.86 56.75 -28.92
N ILE A 14 11.10 56.66 -27.60
CA ILE A 14 11.32 55.37 -26.96
C ILE A 14 9.93 54.78 -26.67
N SER A 15 9.38 54.14 -27.69
CA SER A 15 8.16 53.35 -27.59
C SER A 15 8.34 52.26 -26.53
N GLU A 16 7.58 52.32 -25.42
CA GLU A 16 7.53 51.23 -24.44
C GLU A 16 7.16 49.93 -25.16
N PRO A 17 8.02 48.90 -25.16
CA PRO A 17 7.64 47.61 -25.70
C PRO A 17 6.45 47.13 -24.86
N MET A 18 5.31 46.92 -25.51
CA MET A 18 4.11 46.35 -24.89
C MET A 18 4.54 45.09 -24.13
N LEU A 19 4.61 45.20 -22.80
CA LEU A 19 4.95 44.08 -21.95
C LEU A 19 3.96 42.97 -22.28
N PRO A 20 4.42 41.77 -22.70
CA PRO A 20 3.51 40.68 -22.94
C PRO A 20 2.74 40.43 -21.65
N ALA A 21 1.42 40.64 -21.69
CA ALA A 21 0.50 40.32 -20.60
C ALA A 21 0.34 38.79 -20.41
N ASP A 22 1.35 38.02 -20.83
CA ASP A 22 1.31 36.58 -21.01
C ASP A 22 1.56 35.81 -19.70
N PHE A 23 1.79 36.53 -18.59
CA PHE A 23 1.95 35.96 -17.25
C PHE A 23 0.84 36.40 -16.28
N ALA A 24 -0.35 36.70 -16.80
CA ALA A 24 -1.52 36.81 -15.94
C ALA A 24 -1.93 35.41 -15.48
N PHE A 25 -1.81 35.11 -14.18
CA PHE A 25 -2.33 33.87 -13.60
C PHE A 25 -3.86 33.88 -13.72
N THR A 26 -4.36 33.36 -14.83
CA THR A 26 -5.80 33.33 -15.09
C THR A 26 -6.48 32.36 -14.12
N PRO A 27 -7.72 32.62 -13.69
CA PRO A 27 -8.46 31.69 -12.83
C PRO A 27 -8.57 30.28 -13.45
N ALA A 28 -8.54 30.19 -14.78
CA ALA A 28 -8.47 28.92 -15.51
C ALA A 28 -7.19 28.11 -15.21
N MET A 29 -6.03 28.76 -15.06
CA MET A 29 -4.78 28.10 -14.65
C MET A 29 -4.88 27.55 -13.22
N GLY A 30 -5.54 28.28 -12.31
CA GLY A 30 -5.79 27.80 -10.95
C GLY A 30 -6.66 26.54 -10.91
N ILE A 31 -7.72 26.49 -11.72
CA ILE A 31 -8.60 25.31 -11.84
C ILE A 31 -7.84 24.13 -12.46
N ALA A 32 -7.04 24.38 -13.50
CA ALA A 32 -6.20 23.35 -14.12
C ALA A 32 -5.20 22.76 -13.12
N LEU A 33 -4.56 23.61 -12.30
CA LEU A 33 -3.61 23.18 -11.27
C LEU A 33 -4.30 22.35 -10.18
N LEU A 34 -5.48 22.77 -9.72
CA LEU A 34 -6.29 22.00 -8.75
C LEU A 34 -6.74 20.66 -9.31
N GLY A 35 -7.15 20.62 -10.58
CA GLY A 35 -7.50 19.37 -11.28
C GLY A 35 -6.32 18.41 -11.36
N LEU A 36 -5.13 18.93 -11.69
CA LEU A 36 -3.88 18.16 -11.72
C LEU A 36 -3.55 17.59 -10.33
N LEU A 37 -3.58 18.42 -9.29
CA LEU A 37 -3.34 18.01 -7.90
C LEU A 37 -4.34 16.94 -7.44
N GLY A 38 -5.62 17.13 -7.76
CA GLY A 38 -6.67 16.16 -7.48
C GLY A 38 -6.41 14.82 -8.16
N LEU A 39 -6.03 14.84 -9.45
CA LEU A 39 -5.70 13.64 -10.22
C LEU A 39 -4.48 12.92 -9.62
N VAL A 40 -3.40 13.64 -9.33
CA VAL A 40 -2.20 13.07 -8.69
C VAL A 40 -2.53 12.45 -7.34
N PHE A 41 -3.36 13.11 -6.53
CA PHE A 41 -3.80 12.57 -5.24
C PHE A 41 -4.63 11.29 -5.40
N LEU A 42 -5.52 11.26 -6.40
CA LEU A 42 -6.35 10.08 -6.70
C LEU A 42 -5.49 8.91 -7.18
N LEU A 43 -4.54 9.17 -8.09
CA LEU A 43 -3.55 8.21 -8.56
C LEU A 43 -2.68 7.70 -7.41
N TYR A 44 -2.24 8.58 -6.52
CA TYR A 44 -1.45 8.20 -5.34
C TYR A 44 -2.23 7.30 -4.39
N LYS A 45 -3.50 7.63 -4.08
CA LYS A 45 -4.36 6.77 -3.26
C LYS A 45 -4.62 5.42 -3.92
N MET A 46 -4.84 5.43 -5.24
CA MET A 46 -5.07 4.20 -5.99
C MET A 46 -3.81 3.34 -6.03
N TYR A 47 -2.64 3.93 -6.28
CA TYR A 47 -1.35 3.25 -6.25
C TYR A 47 -1.04 2.66 -4.88
N ARG A 48 -1.27 3.41 -3.80
CA ARG A 48 -1.07 2.92 -2.43
C ARG A 48 -1.99 1.73 -2.12
N ARG A 49 -3.26 1.79 -2.55
CA ARG A 49 -4.18 0.65 -2.47
C ARG A 49 -3.68 -0.52 -3.31
N TRP A 50 -3.26 -0.28 -4.54
CA TRP A 50 -2.78 -1.32 -5.46
C TRP A 50 -1.55 -2.05 -4.95
N ARG A 51 -0.56 -1.30 -4.45
CA ARG A 51 0.66 -1.82 -3.83
C ARG A 51 0.33 -2.74 -2.64
N TYR A 52 -0.69 -2.36 -1.86
CA TYR A 52 -1.17 -3.15 -0.74
C TYR A 52 -1.79 -4.48 -1.18
N PHE A 53 -2.63 -4.45 -2.22
CA PHE A 53 -3.21 -5.67 -2.79
C PHE A 53 -2.18 -6.53 -3.55
N ALA A 54 -1.09 -5.95 -4.04
CA ALA A 54 -0.03 -6.70 -4.73
C ALA A 54 0.65 -7.72 -3.81
N ALA A 55 0.93 -7.36 -2.55
CA ALA A 55 1.50 -8.28 -1.56
C ALA A 55 0.58 -9.49 -1.30
N LYS A 56 -0.74 -9.26 -1.25
CA LYS A 56 -1.75 -10.34 -1.16
C LYS A 56 -1.73 -11.25 -2.39
N ARG A 57 -1.64 -10.68 -3.60
CA ARG A 57 -1.58 -11.47 -4.84
C ARG A 57 -0.32 -12.35 -4.87
N GLN A 58 0.82 -11.81 -4.43
CA GLN A 58 2.06 -12.58 -4.29
C GLN A 58 1.92 -13.70 -3.26
N ALA A 59 1.32 -13.43 -2.09
CA ALA A 59 1.09 -14.45 -1.08
C ALA A 59 0.15 -15.57 -1.56
N LEU A 60 -0.90 -15.24 -2.32
CA LEU A 60 -1.79 -16.24 -2.92
C LEU A 60 -1.08 -17.07 -4.00
N ALA A 61 -0.28 -16.43 -4.86
CA ALA A 61 0.51 -17.14 -5.88
C ALA A 61 1.53 -18.11 -5.24
N LEU A 62 2.19 -17.70 -4.16
CA LEU A 62 3.06 -18.56 -3.39
C LEU A 62 2.29 -19.72 -2.76
N LEU A 63 1.12 -19.45 -2.16
CA LEU A 63 0.27 -20.51 -1.61
C LEU A 63 -0.09 -21.57 -2.67
N GLU A 64 -0.44 -21.15 -3.88
CA GLU A 64 -0.76 -22.05 -5.00
C GLU A 64 0.45 -22.89 -5.46
N GLN A 65 1.69 -22.38 -5.34
CA GLN A 65 2.89 -23.15 -5.62
C GLN A 65 3.21 -24.16 -4.51
N LEU A 66 2.89 -23.82 -3.26
CA LEU A 66 3.15 -24.65 -2.08
C LEU A 66 2.20 -25.86 -1.96
N SER A 67 1.03 -25.84 -2.61
CA SER A 67 0.06 -26.95 -2.55
C SER A 67 0.58 -28.27 -3.12
N VAL A 68 1.63 -28.21 -3.94
CA VAL A 68 2.22 -29.36 -4.65
C VAL A 68 3.44 -29.95 -3.92
N ALA A 69 3.98 -29.26 -2.89
CA ALA A 69 5.21 -29.66 -2.21
C ALA A 69 4.97 -30.59 -1.01
N GLU A 70 5.85 -31.59 -0.80
CA GLU A 70 5.80 -32.49 0.37
C GLU A 70 5.93 -31.74 1.72
N ASP A 71 6.68 -30.63 1.75
CA ASP A 71 6.84 -29.74 2.92
C ASP A 71 5.78 -28.62 3.00
N ALA A 72 4.63 -28.80 2.34
CA ALA A 72 3.55 -27.82 2.30
C ALA A 72 3.17 -27.21 3.67
N PRO A 73 2.97 -27.97 4.77
CA PRO A 73 2.44 -27.38 6.02
C PRO A 73 3.43 -26.42 6.70
N GLY A 74 4.73 -26.74 6.69
CA GLY A 74 5.78 -25.88 7.26
C GLY A 74 5.90 -24.56 6.51
N GLN A 75 5.93 -24.65 5.18
CA GLN A 75 6.06 -23.48 4.33
C GLN A 75 4.80 -22.61 4.36
N ILE A 76 3.60 -23.20 4.45
CA ILE A 76 2.33 -22.46 4.60
C ILE A 76 2.36 -21.68 5.92
N ASN A 77 2.73 -22.30 7.04
CA ASN A 77 2.79 -21.59 8.33
C ASN A 77 3.80 -20.42 8.30
N MET A 78 4.98 -20.63 7.70
CA MET A 78 5.97 -19.58 7.52
C MET A 78 5.45 -18.44 6.62
N LEU A 79 4.69 -18.77 5.57
CA LEU A 79 4.05 -17.81 4.69
C LEU A 79 3.03 -16.96 5.46
N LEU A 80 2.17 -17.57 6.28
CA LEU A 80 1.20 -16.82 7.10
C LEU A 80 1.90 -15.87 8.07
N LYS A 81 2.95 -16.32 8.77
CA LYS A 81 3.74 -15.46 9.65
C LYS A 81 4.40 -14.32 8.89
N ARG A 82 4.98 -14.58 7.71
CA ARG A 82 5.58 -13.55 6.86
C ARG A 82 4.55 -12.52 6.39
N VAL A 83 3.36 -12.97 6.02
CA VAL A 83 2.25 -12.10 5.62
C VAL A 83 1.81 -11.23 6.80
N LEU A 84 1.66 -11.82 8.00
CA LEU A 84 1.36 -11.06 9.21
C LEU A 84 2.45 -10.01 9.50
N GLN A 85 3.73 -10.38 9.40
CA GLN A 85 4.85 -9.46 9.60
C GLN A 85 4.87 -8.32 8.58
N HIS A 86 4.52 -8.60 7.33
CA HIS A 86 4.45 -7.59 6.27
C HIS A 86 3.34 -6.55 6.54
N TYR A 87 2.20 -7.00 7.07
CA TYR A 87 1.05 -6.13 7.34
C TYR A 87 1.09 -5.47 8.72
N GLN A 88 1.62 -6.14 9.74
CA GLN A 88 1.65 -5.69 11.13
C GLN A 88 2.96 -6.13 11.80
N ARG A 89 4.02 -5.35 11.56
CA ARG A 89 5.38 -5.67 11.99
C ARG A 89 5.54 -5.76 13.52
N ASP A 90 4.71 -5.03 14.25
CA ASP A 90 4.71 -4.96 15.73
C ASP A 90 3.61 -5.82 16.39
N HIS A 91 2.98 -6.75 15.65
CA HIS A 91 1.91 -7.56 16.24
C HIS A 91 2.48 -8.55 17.28
N PRO A 92 1.94 -8.64 18.51
CA PRO A 92 2.40 -9.57 19.54
C PRO A 92 2.32 -11.05 19.13
N ALA A 93 1.54 -11.37 18.09
CA ALA A 93 1.35 -12.73 17.61
C ALA A 93 2.58 -13.30 16.89
N LEU A 94 3.52 -12.44 16.45
CA LEU A 94 4.81 -12.88 15.90
C LEU A 94 5.74 -13.48 16.97
N SER A 95 5.55 -13.09 18.23
CA SER A 95 6.33 -13.60 19.37
C SER A 95 5.72 -14.84 20.05
N TYR A 96 4.55 -15.27 19.59
CA TYR A 96 3.84 -16.42 20.17
C TYR A 96 4.53 -17.75 19.86
N ASN A 97 4.48 -18.66 20.83
CA ASN A 97 4.87 -20.06 20.63
C ASN A 97 3.88 -20.74 19.66
N SER A 98 4.26 -21.87 19.07
CA SER A 98 3.48 -22.58 18.04
C SER A 98 2.02 -22.87 18.47
N LYS A 99 1.78 -23.18 19.75
CA LYS A 99 0.44 -23.42 20.31
C LYS A 99 -0.40 -22.14 20.44
N ASP A 100 0.19 -21.07 20.97
CA ASP A 100 -0.50 -19.78 21.13
C ASP A 100 -0.78 -19.13 19.78
N TRP A 101 0.13 -19.30 18.82
CA TRP A 101 -0.06 -18.93 17.42
C TRP A 101 -1.27 -19.65 16.80
N GLN A 102 -1.36 -20.97 16.97
CA GLN A 102 -2.49 -21.77 16.48
C GLN A 102 -3.81 -21.34 17.11
N HIS A 103 -3.82 -21.11 18.42
CA HIS A 103 -5.02 -20.65 19.12
C HIS A 103 -5.47 -19.26 18.63
N TRP A 104 -4.53 -18.33 18.46
CA TRP A 104 -4.81 -17.03 17.86
C TRP A 104 -5.34 -17.16 16.42
N LEU A 105 -4.74 -18.03 15.61
CA LEU A 105 -5.15 -18.24 14.23
C LEU A 105 -6.58 -18.77 14.14
N ALA A 106 -6.94 -19.72 15.01
CA ALA A 106 -8.30 -20.27 15.12
C ALA A 106 -9.34 -19.21 15.52
N GLN A 107 -8.94 -18.17 16.27
CA GLN A 107 -9.82 -17.05 16.61
C GLN A 107 -10.05 -16.06 15.45
N GLN A 108 -9.14 -16.01 14.47
CA GLN A 108 -9.24 -15.06 13.35
C GLN A 108 -10.23 -15.50 12.27
N HIS A 109 -10.55 -16.78 12.16
CA HIS A 109 -11.45 -17.27 11.12
C HIS A 109 -12.27 -18.48 11.62
N PRO A 110 -13.58 -18.56 11.33
CA PRO A 110 -14.45 -19.65 11.77
C PRO A 110 -14.18 -21.01 11.08
N LEU A 111 -13.12 -21.12 10.28
CA LEU A 111 -12.82 -22.39 9.60
C LEU A 111 -12.11 -23.33 10.57
N PRO A 112 -12.40 -24.64 10.52
CA PRO A 112 -11.75 -25.62 11.38
C PRO A 112 -10.26 -25.66 11.05
N LEU A 113 -9.44 -25.38 12.05
CA LEU A 113 -7.99 -25.42 11.94
C LEU A 113 -7.52 -26.80 12.44
N PRO A 114 -6.84 -27.61 11.61
CA PRO A 114 -6.25 -28.87 12.06
C PRO A 114 -5.10 -28.60 13.04
N ASP A 115 -4.70 -29.61 13.81
CA ASP A 115 -3.61 -29.45 14.76
C ASP A 115 -2.28 -29.22 14.03
N LEU A 116 -1.87 -27.95 13.94
CA LEU A 116 -0.63 -27.52 13.27
C LEU A 116 0.59 -28.15 13.92
N THR A 117 0.59 -28.33 15.24
CA THR A 117 1.76 -28.93 15.91
C THR A 117 1.93 -30.38 15.48
N LEU A 118 0.83 -31.13 15.40
CA LEU A 118 0.85 -32.49 14.88
C LEU A 118 1.26 -32.51 13.40
N LEU A 119 0.72 -31.64 12.56
CA LEU A 119 1.04 -31.57 11.12
C LEU A 119 2.47 -31.12 10.79
N LEU A 120 3.09 -30.30 11.64
CA LEU A 120 4.45 -29.78 11.45
C LEU A 120 5.51 -30.75 11.96
N TYR A 121 5.23 -31.46 13.05
CA TYR A 121 6.20 -32.33 13.71
C TYR A 121 6.00 -33.81 13.38
N SER A 122 4.78 -34.24 13.06
CA SER A 122 4.57 -35.55 12.47
C SER A 122 4.66 -35.38 10.95
N ASN A 123 5.59 -36.09 10.33
CA ASN A 123 5.57 -36.34 8.88
C ASN A 123 4.41 -37.29 8.52
N ALA A 124 3.25 -37.10 9.14
CA ALA A 124 2.05 -37.85 8.83
C ALA A 124 1.59 -37.39 7.45
N ASN A 125 1.53 -38.32 6.51
CA ASN A 125 0.95 -38.15 5.18
C ASN A 125 -0.59 -38.02 5.25
N ASP A 126 -1.09 -37.24 6.19
CA ASP A 126 -2.50 -36.91 6.29
C ASP A 126 -2.83 -35.80 5.28
N THR A 127 -3.15 -36.25 4.07
CA THR A 127 -3.53 -35.38 2.95
C THR A 127 -4.77 -34.56 3.26
N ALA A 128 -5.71 -35.08 4.05
CA ALA A 128 -6.93 -34.38 4.43
C ALA A 128 -6.63 -33.19 5.36
N ALA A 129 -5.76 -33.40 6.36
CA ALA A 129 -5.35 -32.32 7.26
C ALA A 129 -4.52 -31.25 6.53
N ARG A 130 -3.67 -31.64 5.57
CA ARG A 130 -2.92 -30.70 4.71
C ARG A 130 -3.85 -29.83 3.86
N GLU A 131 -4.88 -30.43 3.28
CA GLU A 131 -5.84 -29.71 2.44
C GLU A 131 -6.73 -28.78 3.27
N GLN A 132 -7.14 -29.18 4.47
CA GLN A 132 -7.84 -28.29 5.41
C GLN A 132 -7.00 -27.07 5.78
N LEU A 133 -5.71 -27.26 6.07
CA LEU A 133 -4.78 -26.17 6.35
C LEU A 133 -4.60 -25.23 5.15
N TYR A 134 -4.53 -25.79 3.93
CA TYR A 134 -4.48 -25.01 2.69
C TYR A 134 -5.75 -24.18 2.48
N GLN A 135 -6.93 -24.77 2.66
CA GLN A 135 -8.21 -24.06 2.52
C GLN A 135 -8.36 -22.98 3.58
N PHE A 136 -7.97 -23.26 4.83
CA PHE A 136 -7.90 -22.27 5.90
C PHE A 136 -6.97 -21.12 5.53
N ALA A 137 -5.73 -21.41 5.11
CA ALA A 137 -4.75 -20.42 4.73
C ALA A 137 -5.24 -19.54 3.57
N ARG A 138 -5.88 -20.14 2.57
CA ARG A 138 -6.46 -19.44 1.43
C ARG A 138 -7.60 -18.52 1.86
N ALA A 139 -8.52 -19.00 2.70
CA ALA A 139 -9.64 -18.22 3.21
C ALA A 139 -9.14 -17.09 4.11
N TRP A 140 -8.19 -17.36 5.00
CA TRP A 140 -7.56 -16.35 5.85
C TRP A 140 -6.83 -15.31 5.00
N LEU A 141 -6.00 -15.66 4.03
CA LEU A 141 -5.35 -14.68 3.14
C LEU A 141 -6.37 -13.85 2.33
N ARG A 142 -7.53 -14.42 1.99
CA ARG A 142 -8.62 -13.70 1.31
C ARG A 142 -9.35 -12.74 2.25
N ALA A 143 -9.65 -13.16 3.47
CA ALA A 143 -10.39 -12.39 4.47
C ALA A 143 -9.51 -11.37 5.19
N TYR A 144 -8.21 -11.67 5.35
CA TYR A 144 -7.24 -10.85 6.04
C TYR A 144 -6.96 -9.60 5.23
N GLN A 145 -7.74 -8.58 5.54
CA GLN A 145 -7.37 -7.21 5.27
C GLN A 145 -6.45 -6.84 6.42
N GLY A 146 -5.14 -6.86 6.20
CA GLY A 146 -4.26 -6.20 7.16
C GLY A 146 -4.86 -4.81 7.42
N LYS A 147 -4.82 -4.33 8.66
CA LYS A 147 -5.25 -2.97 8.96
C LYS A 147 -4.33 -2.04 8.19
N ALA A 148 -4.68 -1.72 6.94
CA ALA A 148 -4.14 -0.56 6.27
C ALA A 148 -4.52 0.57 7.21
N ALA A 149 -3.54 1.14 7.90
CA ALA A 149 -3.73 2.40 8.59
C ALA A 149 -4.08 3.44 7.50
N VAL A 150 -5.35 3.45 7.10
CA VAL A 150 -5.95 4.48 6.26
C VAL A 150 -6.04 5.77 7.07
N ASN A 151 -5.90 5.69 8.40
CA ASN A 151 -5.97 6.79 9.34
C ASN A 151 -4.59 6.99 9.99
N CYS A 152 -3.63 7.49 9.22
CA CYS A 152 -2.53 8.26 9.79
C CYS A 152 -2.46 9.56 9.00
N TRP A 153 -3.56 10.30 9.04
CA TRP A 153 -3.46 11.74 8.91
C TRP A 153 -2.88 12.20 10.25
N PRO A 154 -1.75 12.93 10.30
CA PRO A 154 -1.37 13.59 11.53
C PRO A 154 -2.48 14.59 11.82
N GLU A 155 -3.31 14.31 12.84
CA GLU A 155 -4.03 15.38 13.52
C GLU A 155 -2.95 16.37 13.94
N ALA A 156 -2.77 17.41 13.13
CA ALA A 156 -1.97 18.55 13.49
C ALA A 156 -2.67 19.12 14.72
N LYS A 157 -2.10 18.83 15.89
CA LYS A 157 -2.41 19.54 17.13
C LYS A 157 -2.08 21.01 16.88
N HIS A 158 -3.09 21.78 16.48
CA HIS A 158 -3.08 23.21 16.67
C HIS A 158 -3.52 23.45 18.11
N ALA A 159 -2.53 23.56 18.98
CA ALA A 159 -2.64 24.25 20.26
C ALA A 159 -2.26 25.73 20.04
#